data_AF-A0A346C888-F1
#
_entry.id   AF-A0A346C888-F1
#
_cell.length_a   1.000
_cell.length_b   1.000
_cell.length_c   1.000
_cell.angle_alpha   90.00
_cell.angle_beta   90.00
_cell.angle_gamma   90.00
#
_symmetry.space_group_name_H-M   'P 1'
#
loop_
_entity.id
_entity.type
_entity.pdbx_description
1 polymer ?
#
loop_
_entity_poly.entity_id
_entity_poly.type
_entity_poly.pdbx_seq_one_letter_code
_entity_poly.pdbx_strand_id
1 'polypeptide(L)'
;MAVLVLAGCGHRTGSADAAGAPESRSGEIGEPGIRQDKDLVRKYFPELGDFDAVEWAGKILGKGRSSVPGPSDFRVSGVVRLADADVARLSEDYAWQNEPGTPVVLNTVRPRVPVSVQWQTSEDFVTAVTQGRYSATFYADFKRKLIVFDAINPEKKAV
;
A
#
# COMPACT_ATOMS: atom_id res chain seq x y z
N MET A 1 53.66 -51.43 -11.88
CA MET A 1 54.41 -50.46 -11.05
C MET A 1 53.38 -49.51 -10.45
N ALA A 2 53.42 -49.37 -9.13
CA ALA A 2 52.36 -48.86 -8.27
C ALA A 2 52.16 -47.34 -8.37
N VAL A 3 50.93 -46.86 -8.10
CA VAL A 3 50.67 -45.82 -7.08
C VAL A 3 49.28 -46.07 -6.47
N LEU A 4 49.25 -46.24 -5.15
CA LEU A 4 48.07 -46.19 -4.27
C LEU A 4 48.17 -44.88 -3.50
N VAL A 5 47.11 -44.06 -3.48
CA VAL A 5 46.89 -43.08 -2.40
C VAL A 5 45.42 -43.11 -2.01
N LEU A 6 45.22 -43.44 -0.73
CA LEU A 6 43.95 -43.41 -0.01
C LEU A 6 43.66 -41.97 0.46
N ALA A 7 42.41 -41.55 0.36
CA ALA A 7 41.85 -40.55 1.26
C ALA A 7 40.37 -40.90 1.49
N GLY A 8 40.11 -41.61 2.59
CA GLY A 8 38.77 -41.78 3.13
C GLY A 8 38.40 -40.57 3.99
N CYS A 9 37.13 -40.20 3.96
CA CYS A 9 36.41 -39.67 5.11
C CYS A 9 34.89 -39.79 4.87
N GLY A 10 34.23 -40.57 5.73
CA GLY A 10 33.04 -40.10 6.43
C GLY A 10 31.71 -40.04 5.66
N HIS A 11 30.97 -41.14 5.75
CA HIS A 11 29.54 -41.30 5.54
C HIS A 11 28.68 -40.25 6.32
N ARG A 12 27.64 -39.68 5.70
CA ARG A 12 26.25 -39.71 6.23
C ARG A 12 25.22 -39.09 5.27
N THR A 13 24.17 -39.88 5.10
CA THR A 13 22.97 -39.75 4.28
C THR A 13 21.96 -38.76 4.86
N GLY A 14 21.24 -38.06 3.98
CA GLY A 14 19.85 -37.66 4.17
C GLY A 14 19.59 -36.23 4.66
N SER A 15 18.97 -35.39 3.83
CA SER A 15 17.51 -35.18 3.84
C SER A 15 17.17 -34.07 2.85
N ALA A 16 16.02 -34.21 2.20
CA ALA A 16 15.44 -33.20 1.33
C ALA A 16 15.05 -31.96 2.13
N ASP A 17 15.38 -30.78 1.62
CA ASP A 17 14.67 -29.54 1.94
C ASP A 17 14.33 -28.82 0.64
N ALA A 18 13.08 -29.00 0.23
CA ALA A 18 12.39 -28.07 -0.63
C ALA A 18 11.94 -26.89 0.24
N ALA A 19 12.46 -25.70 -0.02
CA ALA A 19 11.74 -24.47 0.26
C ALA A 19 12.38 -23.34 -0.54
N GLY A 20 11.73 -23.01 -1.66
CA GLY A 20 11.95 -21.74 -2.32
C GLY A 20 11.66 -20.60 -1.34
N ALA A 21 12.64 -19.75 -1.14
CA ALA A 21 12.42 -18.40 -0.65
C ALA A 21 12.91 -17.47 -1.76
N PRO A 22 12.05 -16.72 -2.47
CA PRO A 22 12.52 -15.48 -3.02
C PRO A 22 12.77 -14.56 -1.83
N GLU A 23 14.04 -14.23 -1.64
CA GLU A 23 14.53 -13.20 -0.75
C GLU A 23 13.67 -11.94 -0.91
N SER A 24 12.82 -11.66 0.09
CA SER A 24 12.30 -10.32 0.31
C SER A 24 13.51 -9.43 0.62
N ARG A 25 14.09 -8.83 -0.42
CA ARG A 25 15.15 -7.84 -0.24
C ARG A 25 14.58 -6.62 0.46
N SER A 26 14.89 -6.56 1.75
CA SER A 26 14.99 -5.32 2.51
C SER A 26 15.91 -4.34 1.80
N GLY A 27 15.49 -3.07 1.80
CA GLY A 27 16.41 -1.94 1.82
C GLY A 27 16.80 -1.34 0.47
N GLU A 28 15.85 -0.72 -0.23
CA GLU A 28 16.20 0.43 -1.07
C GLU A 28 15.70 1.71 -0.39
N ILE A 29 16.64 2.58 -0.03
CA ILE A 29 16.37 3.99 0.29
C ILE A 29 16.14 4.69 -1.05
N GLY A 30 15.00 4.40 -1.66
CA GLY A 30 14.44 4.99 -2.86
C GLY A 30 12.92 4.98 -2.71
N GLU A 31 12.17 5.82 -3.42
CA GLU A 31 10.71 5.67 -3.43
C GLU A 31 10.40 4.24 -3.91
N PRO A 32 9.82 3.36 -3.07
CA PRO A 32 9.56 2.00 -3.50
C PRO A 32 8.56 2.06 -4.66
N GLY A 33 8.79 1.21 -5.65
CA GLY A 33 7.97 1.15 -6.85
C GLY A 33 6.48 0.91 -6.56
N ILE A 34 5.67 1.12 -7.60
CA ILE A 34 4.23 0.85 -7.56
C ILE A 34 3.97 -0.61 -7.17
N ARG A 35 3.10 -0.78 -6.19
CA ARG A 35 2.60 -2.04 -5.65
C ARG A 35 1.14 -2.22 -6.03
N GLN A 36 0.70 -3.48 -6.10
CA GLN A 36 -0.67 -3.85 -6.44
C GLN A 36 -1.35 -4.70 -5.35
N ASP A 37 -0.73 -4.76 -4.17
CA ASP A 37 -1.22 -5.54 -3.03
C ASP A 37 -2.53 -4.99 -2.48
N LYS A 38 -3.64 -5.67 -2.80
CA LYS A 38 -5.00 -5.29 -2.38
C LYS A 38 -5.20 -5.47 -0.87
N ASP A 39 -4.69 -6.56 -0.30
CA ASP A 39 -4.93 -6.91 1.09
C ASP A 39 -4.40 -5.86 2.07
N LEU A 40 -3.26 -5.25 1.76
CA LEU A 40 -2.69 -4.22 2.62
C LEU A 40 -3.51 -2.92 2.57
N VAL A 41 -3.98 -2.54 1.38
CA VAL A 41 -4.85 -1.37 1.20
C VAL A 41 -6.20 -1.57 1.89
N ARG A 42 -6.81 -2.77 1.78
CA ARG A 42 -8.01 -3.12 2.55
C ARG A 42 -7.78 -3.04 4.06
N LYS A 43 -6.60 -3.43 4.54
CA LYS A 43 -6.27 -3.37 5.97
C LYS A 43 -6.10 -1.94 6.49
N TYR A 44 -5.59 -1.03 5.65
CA TYR A 44 -5.46 0.39 6.00
C TYR A 44 -6.80 1.12 5.87
N PHE A 45 -7.57 0.83 4.83
CA PHE A 45 -8.78 1.55 4.47
C PHE A 45 -9.96 0.60 4.26
N PRO A 46 -10.42 -0.10 5.32
CA PRO A 46 -11.49 -1.08 5.21
C PRO A 46 -12.82 -0.46 4.77
N GLU A 47 -13.04 0.83 5.03
CA GLU A 47 -14.25 1.54 4.60
C GLU A 47 -14.35 1.68 3.07
N LEU A 48 -13.26 1.48 2.31
CA LEU A 48 -13.32 1.41 0.84
C LEU A 48 -14.08 0.17 0.36
N GLY A 49 -14.25 -0.85 1.21
CA GLY A 49 -14.86 -2.12 0.85
C GLY A 49 -14.04 -2.90 -0.17
N ASP A 50 -14.71 -3.49 -1.15
CA ASP A 50 -14.09 -4.24 -2.22
C ASP A 50 -13.72 -3.36 -3.43
N PHE A 51 -12.65 -3.78 -4.10
CA PHE A 51 -12.15 -3.10 -5.28
C PHE A 51 -11.52 -4.11 -6.22
N ASP A 52 -11.58 -3.83 -7.53
CA ASP A 52 -11.05 -4.70 -8.56
C ASP A 52 -9.53 -4.65 -8.62
N ALA A 53 -8.96 -3.44 -8.51
CA ALA A 53 -7.52 -3.21 -8.61
C ALA A 53 -7.07 -2.06 -7.71
N VAL A 54 -5.78 -2.08 -7.34
CA VAL A 54 -5.12 -0.96 -6.68
C VAL A 54 -3.70 -0.80 -7.21
N GLU A 55 -3.25 0.44 -7.29
CA GLU A 55 -1.86 0.79 -7.59
C GLU A 55 -1.39 1.84 -6.58
N TRP A 56 -0.44 1.48 -5.73
CA TRP A 56 -0.05 2.31 -4.60
C TRP A 56 1.46 2.30 -4.34
N ALA A 57 1.98 3.36 -3.74
CA ALA A 57 3.36 3.43 -3.26
C ALA A 57 3.37 3.97 -1.83
N GLY A 58 4.40 3.63 -1.06
CA GLY A 58 4.55 4.11 0.31
C GLY A 58 5.96 4.62 0.56
N LYS A 59 6.13 5.66 1.36
CA LYS A 59 7.44 6.26 1.65
C LYS A 59 7.55 6.56 3.15
N ILE A 60 8.71 6.24 3.72
CA ILE A 60 9.06 6.70 5.08
C ILE A 60 9.48 8.17 4.98
N LEU A 61 8.81 9.06 5.71
CA LEU A 61 9.01 10.51 5.65
C LEU A 61 10.20 10.99 6.49
N GLY A 62 10.74 10.16 7.39
CA GLY A 62 11.98 10.45 8.12
C GLY A 62 12.21 9.50 9.29
N LYS A 63 13.46 9.38 9.74
CA LYS A 63 13.83 8.66 10.96
C LYS A 63 13.87 9.68 12.10
N GLY A 64 13.14 9.45 13.18
CA GLY A 64 13.46 10.10 14.46
C GLY A 64 14.97 9.94 14.73
N ARG A 65 15.61 10.96 15.30
CA ARG A 65 17.06 10.95 15.61
C ARG A 65 17.43 9.60 16.25
N SER A 66 18.50 8.98 15.76
CA SER A 66 18.93 7.56 15.94
C SER A 66 19.14 7.02 17.37
N SER A 67 18.43 7.50 18.39
CA SER A 67 18.56 7.00 19.76
C SER A 67 17.23 6.79 20.50
N VAL A 68 16.08 7.00 19.84
CA VAL A 68 14.75 6.69 20.41
C VAL A 68 13.93 5.94 19.36
N PRO A 69 13.46 4.71 19.64
CA PRO A 69 12.44 4.06 18.82
C PRO A 69 11.15 4.89 18.87
N GLY A 70 10.93 5.71 17.85
CA GLY A 70 9.68 6.41 17.60
C GLY A 70 9.03 5.87 16.32
N PRO A 71 7.70 6.00 16.18
CA PRO A 71 7.06 5.73 14.90
C PRO A 71 7.69 6.68 13.86
N SER A 72 8.32 6.11 12.85
CA SER A 72 8.73 6.91 11.69
C SER A 72 7.47 7.18 10.87
N ASP A 73 7.25 8.44 10.49
CA ASP A 73 6.08 8.78 9.71
C ASP A 73 6.09 8.02 8.37
N PHE A 74 5.01 7.32 8.05
CA PHE A 74 4.86 6.54 6.82
C PHE A 74 3.74 7.13 5.97
N ARG A 75 4.08 7.64 4.79
CA ARG A 75 3.11 8.13 3.81
C ARG A 75 2.77 7.04 2.80
N VAL A 76 1.51 6.91 2.44
CA VAL A 76 1.05 6.04 1.36
C VAL A 76 0.15 6.84 0.43
N SER A 77 0.33 6.69 -0.88
CA SER A 77 -0.63 7.19 -1.86
C SER A 77 -0.97 6.10 -2.86
N GLY A 78 -2.13 6.19 -3.48
CA GLY A 78 -2.52 5.23 -4.49
C GLY A 78 -3.81 5.57 -5.21
N VAL A 79 -4.12 4.73 -6.19
CA VAL A 79 -5.36 4.77 -6.97
C VAL A 79 -6.04 3.41 -6.83
N VAL A 80 -7.30 3.42 -6.42
CA VAL A 80 -8.15 2.24 -6.28
C VAL A 80 -9.21 2.28 -7.37
N ARG A 81 -9.48 1.14 -8.01
CA ARG A 81 -10.64 0.92 -8.88
C ARG A 81 -11.69 0.12 -8.13
N LEU A 82 -12.77 0.77 -7.75
CA LEU A 82 -13.84 0.23 -6.92
C LEU A 82 -14.68 -0.80 -7.69
N ALA A 83 -15.20 -1.78 -6.96
CA ALA A 83 -16.25 -2.66 -7.47
C ALA A 83 -17.58 -1.87 -7.58
N ASP A 84 -18.47 -2.28 -8.49
CA ASP A 84 -19.76 -1.60 -8.71
C ASP A 84 -20.61 -1.45 -7.43
N ALA A 85 -20.63 -2.49 -6.58
CA ALA A 85 -21.38 -2.48 -5.33
C ALA A 85 -20.84 -1.41 -4.36
N ASP A 86 -19.52 -1.25 -4.28
CA ASP A 86 -18.88 -0.26 -3.42
C ASP A 86 -18.97 1.16 -3.98
N VAL A 87 -19.04 1.32 -5.30
CA VAL A 87 -19.35 2.63 -5.90
C VAL A 87 -20.73 3.11 -5.43
N ALA A 88 -21.75 2.26 -5.54
CA ALA A 88 -23.11 2.59 -5.09
C ALA A 88 -23.11 2.93 -3.60
N ARG A 89 -22.63 2.00 -2.76
CA ARG A 89 -22.55 2.16 -1.31
C ARG A 89 -21.86 3.46 -0.90
N LEU A 90 -20.64 3.69 -1.40
CA LEU A 90 -19.87 4.88 -1.02
C LEU A 90 -20.54 6.18 -1.48
N SER A 91 -21.19 6.17 -2.64
CA SER A 91 -21.88 7.36 -3.16
C SER A 91 -23.17 7.70 -2.41
N GLU A 92 -23.80 6.69 -1.78
CA GLU A 92 -25.05 6.84 -1.03
C GLU A 92 -24.81 7.10 0.46
N ASP A 93 -23.83 6.44 1.05
CA ASP A 93 -23.55 6.47 2.49
C ASP A 93 -22.85 7.76 2.95
N TYR A 94 -22.19 8.48 2.03
CA TYR A 94 -21.34 9.62 2.34
C TYR A 94 -21.67 10.87 1.50
N ALA A 95 -21.47 12.04 2.10
CA ALA A 95 -21.73 13.32 1.44
C ALA A 95 -20.51 13.79 0.64
N TRP A 96 -20.53 13.54 -0.67
CA TRP A 96 -19.46 13.95 -1.58
C TRP A 96 -19.68 15.36 -2.14
N GLN A 97 -18.63 16.17 -2.10
CA GLN A 97 -18.62 17.54 -2.60
C GLN A 97 -17.56 17.71 -3.68
N ASN A 98 -17.85 18.55 -4.67
CA ASN A 98 -16.90 18.85 -5.75
C ASN A 98 -15.63 19.52 -5.19
N GLU A 99 -14.48 18.99 -5.60
CA GLU A 99 -13.15 19.48 -5.27
C GLU A 99 -12.46 19.96 -6.55
N PRO A 100 -12.24 21.27 -6.72
CA PRO A 100 -11.61 21.82 -7.94
C PRO A 100 -10.10 21.51 -8.02
N GLY A 101 -9.48 21.06 -6.94
CA GLY A 101 -8.07 20.67 -6.90
C GLY A 101 -7.76 19.33 -7.57
N THR A 102 -6.47 19.11 -7.83
CA THR A 102 -5.95 17.80 -8.25
C THR A 102 -5.41 17.06 -7.03
N PRO A 103 -5.58 15.72 -6.93
CA PRO A 103 -5.06 14.93 -5.84
C PRO A 103 -3.56 15.14 -5.62
N VAL A 104 -3.18 15.44 -4.38
CA VAL A 104 -1.78 15.59 -3.97
C VAL A 104 -1.24 14.24 -3.51
N VAL A 105 -0.50 13.56 -4.38
CA VAL A 105 0.03 12.20 -4.15
C VAL A 105 1.55 12.15 -4.25
N LEU A 106 2.15 11.02 -3.84
CA LEU A 106 3.55 10.70 -4.12
C LEU A 106 3.86 10.77 -5.63
N ASN A 107 5.06 11.23 -5.97
CA ASN A 107 5.50 11.39 -7.37
C ASN A 107 5.41 10.08 -8.15
N THR A 108 5.72 8.97 -7.50
CA THR A 108 5.63 7.61 -8.07
C THR A 108 4.19 7.25 -8.50
N VAL A 109 3.18 7.77 -7.79
CA VAL A 109 1.74 7.51 -8.05
C VAL A 109 1.15 8.51 -9.03
N ARG A 110 1.69 9.73 -9.11
CA ARG A 110 1.16 10.83 -9.94
C ARG A 110 0.85 10.43 -11.39
N PRO A 111 1.67 9.62 -12.10
CA PRO A 111 1.34 9.18 -13.47
C PRO A 111 0.08 8.30 -13.59
N ARG A 112 -0.43 7.74 -12.48
CA ARG A 112 -1.64 6.91 -12.44
C ARG A 112 -2.90 7.70 -12.12
N VAL A 113 -2.76 8.94 -11.67
CA VAL A 113 -3.89 9.83 -11.39
C VAL A 113 -4.44 10.36 -12.71
N PRO A 114 -5.71 10.09 -13.06
CA PRO A 114 -6.28 10.62 -14.29
C PRO A 114 -6.31 12.14 -14.27
N VAL A 115 -6.04 12.74 -15.43
CA VAL A 115 -6.15 14.18 -15.64
C VAL A 115 -7.56 14.55 -16.08
N SER A 116 -7.93 15.83 -15.92
CA SER A 116 -9.22 16.39 -16.36
C SER A 116 -10.44 15.67 -15.75
N VAL A 117 -10.34 15.35 -14.46
CA VAL A 117 -11.41 14.77 -13.66
C VAL A 117 -12.01 15.84 -12.75
N GLN A 118 -13.33 15.82 -12.59
CA GLN A 118 -14.02 16.57 -11.54
C GLN A 118 -13.99 15.72 -10.29
N TRP A 119 -13.01 16.00 -9.44
CA TRP A 119 -12.83 15.25 -8.21
C TRP A 119 -13.91 15.59 -7.20
N GLN A 120 -14.22 14.63 -6.34
CA GLN A 120 -15.07 14.84 -5.19
C GLN A 120 -14.35 14.40 -3.91
N THR A 121 -14.58 15.09 -2.82
CA THR A 121 -14.08 14.75 -1.49
C THR A 121 -15.25 14.67 -0.50
N SER A 122 -15.07 13.93 0.60
CA SER A 122 -16.08 13.80 1.65
C SER A 122 -15.38 13.83 3.01
N GLU A 123 -15.72 14.81 3.84
CA GLU A 123 -15.17 14.95 5.19
C GLU A 123 -15.66 13.84 6.13
N ASP A 124 -16.91 13.43 5.95
CA ASP A 124 -17.52 12.32 6.68
C ASP A 124 -16.87 10.98 6.33
N PHE A 125 -16.54 10.74 5.06
CA PHE A 125 -15.75 9.57 4.65
C PHE A 125 -14.34 9.59 5.22
N VAL A 126 -13.63 10.72 5.12
CA VAL A 126 -12.29 10.88 5.73
C VAL A 126 -12.34 10.59 7.23
N THR A 127 -13.36 11.11 7.93
CA THR A 127 -13.55 10.89 9.36
C THR A 127 -13.84 9.42 9.68
N ALA A 128 -14.69 8.75 8.89
CA ALA A 128 -15.00 7.33 9.07
C ALA A 128 -13.75 6.45 8.89
N VAL A 129 -12.93 6.74 7.88
CA VAL A 129 -11.72 5.98 7.55
C VAL A 129 -10.60 6.23 8.57
N THR A 130 -10.36 7.49 8.94
CA THR A 130 -9.22 7.88 9.77
C THR A 130 -9.52 7.79 11.27
N GLN A 131 -10.78 7.98 11.65
CA GLN A 131 -11.23 8.13 13.04
C GLN A 131 -10.42 9.17 13.83
N GLY A 132 -9.83 10.15 13.14
CA GLY A 132 -8.93 11.17 13.72
C GLY A 132 -7.55 10.65 14.17
N ARG A 133 -7.18 9.42 13.83
CA ARG A 133 -5.92 8.79 14.27
C ARG A 133 -4.72 9.12 13.38
N TYR A 134 -5.01 9.45 12.13
CA TYR A 134 -4.00 9.74 11.11
C TYR A 134 -4.59 10.67 10.06
N SER A 135 -3.73 11.29 9.25
CA SER A 135 -4.18 12.23 8.22
C SER A 135 -4.35 11.50 6.89
N ALA A 136 -5.48 11.72 6.22
CA ALA A 136 -5.70 11.21 4.87
C ALA A 136 -6.57 12.16 4.04
N THR A 137 -6.40 12.06 2.73
CA THR A 137 -7.27 12.70 1.72
C THR A 137 -7.73 11.64 0.73
N PHE A 138 -8.99 11.72 0.35
CA PHE A 138 -9.63 10.80 -0.61
C PHE A 138 -10.36 11.62 -1.66
N TYR A 139 -10.00 11.40 -2.93
CA TYR A 139 -10.59 12.04 -4.08
C TYR A 139 -11.31 10.98 -4.91
N ALA A 140 -12.62 11.08 -5.02
CA ALA A 140 -13.46 10.14 -5.76
C ALA A 140 -13.82 10.67 -7.16
N ASP A 141 -13.89 9.75 -8.12
CA ASP A 141 -14.63 9.90 -9.37
C ASP A 141 -15.43 8.61 -9.60
N PHE A 142 -16.68 8.62 -9.12
CA PHE A 142 -17.57 7.46 -9.23
C PHE A 142 -17.97 7.13 -10.66
N LYS A 143 -17.94 8.10 -11.59
CA LYS A 143 -18.20 7.80 -13.02
C LYS A 143 -17.13 6.88 -13.60
N ARG A 144 -15.90 7.03 -13.12
CA ARG A 144 -14.77 6.16 -13.47
C ARG A 144 -14.50 5.07 -12.44
N LYS A 145 -15.35 4.95 -11.42
CA LYS A 145 -15.26 3.97 -10.33
C LYS A 145 -13.90 4.01 -9.62
N LEU A 146 -13.37 5.19 -9.34
CA LEU A 146 -12.04 5.32 -8.77
C LEU A 146 -11.99 6.22 -7.55
N ILE A 147 -11.07 5.90 -6.65
CA ILE A 147 -10.66 6.74 -5.55
C ILE A 147 -9.14 6.88 -5.58
N VAL A 148 -8.65 8.11 -5.50
CA VAL A 148 -7.25 8.43 -5.26
C VAL A 148 -7.10 8.77 -3.79
N PHE A 149 -6.12 8.17 -3.13
CA PHE A 149 -5.86 8.41 -1.72
C PHE A 149 -4.42 8.89 -1.48
N ASP A 150 -4.25 9.69 -0.44
CA ASP A 150 -2.96 10.02 0.16
C ASP A 150 -3.14 10.06 1.69
N ALA A 151 -2.37 9.25 2.41
CA ALA A 151 -2.45 9.13 3.86
C ALA A 151 -1.06 9.12 4.50
N ILE A 152 -0.96 9.69 5.69
CA ILE A 152 0.25 9.70 6.52
C ILE A 152 -0.08 9.00 7.83
N ASN A 153 0.72 8.00 8.18
CA ASN A 153 0.55 7.09 9.31
C ASN A 153 -0.74 6.28 9.28
N PRO A 154 -1.15 5.69 8.13
CA PRO A 154 -2.29 4.80 8.12
C PRO A 154 -2.02 3.62 9.08
N GLU A 155 -2.86 3.50 10.10
CA GLU A 155 -2.78 2.39 11.02
C GLU A 155 -3.36 1.13 10.38
N LYS A 156 -2.76 -0.01 10.68
CA LYS A 156 -3.41 -1.29 10.42
C LYS A 156 -4.59 -1.40 11.38
N LYS A 157 -5.85 -1.53 10.91
CA LYS A 157 -6.92 -1.93 11.84
C LYS A 157 -6.52 -3.26 12.50
N ALA A 158 -6.58 -3.31 13.82
CA ALA A 158 -6.46 -4.56 14.57
C ALA A 158 -7.68 -5.42 14.20
N VAL A 159 -7.42 -6.66 13.79
CA VAL A 159 -8.45 -7.66 13.51
C VAL A 159 -8.97 -8.27 14.80
#